data_AF-A4A4F7-F1
#
_entry.id   AF-A4A4F7-F1
#
_cell.length_a   1.000
_cell.length_b   1.000
_cell.length_c   1.000
_cell.angle_alpha   90.00
_cell.angle_beta   90.00
_cell.angle_gamma   90.00
#
_symmetry.space_group_name_H-M   'P 1'
#
loop_
_entity.id
_entity.type
_entity.pdbx_description
1 polymer ?
#
loop_
_entity_poly.entity_id
_entity_poly.type
_entity_poly.pdbx_seq_one_letter_code
_entity_poly.pdbx_strand_id
1 'polypeptide(L)'
;MKRPFWSSTFLILGLSVTSAAFADADAEREALAKIIHELNTLEPLIKQAQANAEQDARIRFRYDWLRQDFKQIKDGIQSHINSPRAQPRSFPPLRGDYRR
;
A
#
# COMPACT_ATOMS: atom_id res chain seq x y z
N MET A 1 -56.49 6.13 -2.19
CA MET A 1 -55.40 5.53 -1.41
C MET A 1 -54.41 4.83 -2.34
N LYS A 2 -53.25 5.44 -2.64
CA LYS A 2 -52.16 4.83 -3.41
C LYS A 2 -50.86 5.21 -2.68
N ARG A 3 -50.18 4.26 -2.07
CA ARG A 3 -48.92 4.47 -1.32
C ARG A 3 -47.77 4.30 -2.32
N PRO A 4 -46.87 5.28 -2.53
CA PRO A 4 -45.71 5.05 -3.36
C PRO A 4 -44.69 4.23 -2.56
N PHE A 5 -44.58 2.95 -2.91
CA PHE A 5 -43.45 2.10 -2.52
C PHE A 5 -42.22 2.54 -3.32
N TRP A 6 -41.59 3.64 -2.91
CA TRP A 6 -40.32 4.08 -3.48
C TRP A 6 -39.38 4.55 -2.37
N SER A 7 -38.95 3.61 -1.53
CA SER A 7 -37.93 3.92 -0.51
C SER A 7 -36.93 2.79 -0.24
N SER A 8 -36.98 1.68 -1.00
CA SER A 8 -36.12 0.52 -0.73
C SER A 8 -34.88 0.42 -1.62
N THR A 9 -34.82 1.15 -2.75
CA THR A 9 -33.70 1.02 -3.72
C THR A 9 -32.45 1.83 -3.32
N PHE A 10 -32.56 2.78 -2.39
CA PHE A 10 -31.41 3.60 -1.96
C PHE A 10 -30.51 2.93 -0.91
N LEU A 11 -30.97 1.88 -0.23
CA LEU A 11 -30.21 1.27 0.87
C LEU A 11 -29.13 0.28 0.40
N ILE A 12 -29.27 -0.28 -0.82
CA ILE A 12 -28.34 -1.29 -1.35
C ILE A 12 -27.08 -0.64 -1.96
N LEU A 13 -27.18 0.60 -2.44
CA LEU A 13 -26.04 1.29 -3.07
C LEU A 13 -24.97 1.72 -2.05
N GLY A 14 -25.35 1.99 -0.80
CA GLY A 14 -24.41 2.44 0.25
C GLY A 14 -23.49 1.33 0.79
N LEU A 15 -23.91 0.06 0.72
CA LEU A 15 -23.17 -1.06 1.31
C LEU A 15 -22.04 -1.61 0.41
N SER A 16 -22.17 -1.45 -0.92
CA SER A 16 -21.13 -1.87 -1.87
C SER A 16 -19.95 -0.88 -1.93
N VAL A 17 -20.19 0.40 -1.64
CA VAL A 17 -19.16 1.45 -1.72
C VAL A 17 -18.09 1.29 -0.65
N THR A 18 -18.46 0.83 0.56
CA THR A 18 -17.50 0.67 1.65
C THR A 18 -16.54 -0.49 1.40
N SER A 19 -17.03 -1.64 0.91
CA SER A 19 -16.17 -2.81 0.65
C SER A 19 -15.17 -2.56 -0.49
N ALA A 20 -15.57 -1.81 -1.53
CA ALA A 20 -14.66 -1.41 -2.60
C ALA A 20 -13.55 -0.48 -2.09
N ALA A 21 -13.88 0.47 -1.21
CA ALA A 21 -12.91 1.41 -0.65
C ALA A 21 -11.87 0.73 0.26
N PHE A 22 -12.25 -0.32 1.00
CA PHE A 22 -11.29 -1.10 1.80
C PHE A 22 -10.39 -2.00 0.93
N ALA A 23 -10.94 -2.65 -0.10
CA ALA A 23 -10.15 -3.47 -1.01
C ALA A 23 -9.12 -2.65 -1.81
N ASP A 24 -9.48 -1.43 -2.21
CA ASP A 24 -8.58 -0.50 -2.89
C ASP A 24 -7.43 -0.03 -1.97
N ALA A 25 -7.75 0.24 -0.70
CA ALA A 25 -6.75 0.59 0.32
C ALA A 25 -5.75 -0.55 0.63
N ASP A 26 -6.22 -1.79 0.67
CA ASP A 26 -5.35 -2.95 0.89
C ASP A 26 -4.47 -3.21 -0.35
N ALA A 27 -5.03 -3.09 -1.57
CA ALA A 27 -4.27 -3.21 -2.81
C ALA A 27 -3.18 -2.13 -2.95
N GLU A 28 -3.50 -0.88 -2.57
CA GLU A 28 -2.53 0.21 -2.50
C GLU A 28 -1.38 -0.15 -1.55
N ARG A 29 -1.70 -0.62 -0.33
CA ARG A 29 -0.68 -0.98 0.68
C ARG A 29 0.22 -2.13 0.20
N GLU A 30 -0.34 -3.14 -0.46
CA GLU A 30 0.43 -4.23 -1.06
C GLU A 30 1.38 -3.73 -2.16
N ALA A 31 0.91 -2.85 -3.04
CA ALA A 31 1.74 -2.23 -4.07
C ALA A 31 2.89 -1.40 -3.47
N LEU A 32 2.60 -0.59 -2.45
CA LEU A 32 3.60 0.20 -1.74
C LEU A 32 4.63 -0.67 -1.00
N ALA A 33 4.20 -1.75 -0.37
CA ALA A 33 5.11 -2.72 0.26
C ALA A 33 6.01 -3.40 -0.77
N LYS A 34 5.47 -3.73 -1.94
CA LYS A 34 6.25 -4.26 -3.07
C LYS A 34 7.31 -3.25 -3.54
N ILE A 35 6.96 -1.96 -3.65
CA ILE A 35 7.95 -0.92 -4.01
C ILE A 35 9.10 -0.88 -3.01
N ILE A 36 8.82 -0.91 -1.70
CA ILE A 36 9.88 -0.97 -0.67
C ILE A 36 10.76 -2.21 -0.85
N HIS A 37 10.15 -3.37 -1.13
CA HIS A 37 10.88 -4.61 -1.37
C HIS A 37 11.83 -4.48 -2.57
N GLU A 38 11.35 -4.00 -3.72
CA GLU A 38 12.18 -3.79 -4.91
C GLU A 38 13.30 -2.78 -4.65
N LEU A 39 13.06 -1.69 -3.91
CA LEU A 39 14.13 -0.75 -3.55
C LEU A 39 15.22 -1.40 -2.68
N ASN A 40 14.87 -2.40 -1.86
CA ASN A 40 15.86 -3.16 -1.09
C ASN A 40 16.64 -4.16 -1.95
N THR A 41 16.02 -4.75 -2.99
CA THR A 41 16.71 -5.66 -3.91
C THR A 41 17.73 -4.94 -4.80
N LEU A 42 17.58 -3.62 -5.00
CA LEU A 42 18.53 -2.78 -5.74
C LEU A 42 19.80 -2.43 -4.96
N GLU A 43 19.81 -2.50 -3.62
CA GLU A 43 20.97 -2.18 -2.79
C GLU A 43 22.26 -2.95 -3.17
N PRO A 44 22.25 -4.28 -3.40
CA PRO A 44 23.43 -5.00 -3.89
C PRO A 44 23.90 -4.53 -5.27
N LEU A 45 23.00 -4.14 -6.18
CA LEU A 45 23.37 -3.62 -7.50
C LEU A 45 24.08 -2.26 -7.37
N ILE A 46 23.63 -1.40 -6.45
CA ILE A 46 24.29 -0.12 -6.15
C ILE A 46 25.71 -0.38 -5.61
N LYS A 47 25.88 -1.37 -4.72
CA LYS A 47 27.20 -1.75 -4.20
C LYS A 47 28.13 -2.27 -5.30
N GLN A 48 27.62 -3.12 -6.18
CA GLN A 48 28.38 -3.65 -7.31
C GLN A 48 28.78 -2.53 -8.29
N ALA A 49 27.86 -1.62 -8.60
CA ALA A 49 28.15 -0.45 -9.43
C ALA A 49 29.23 0.44 -8.80
N GLN A 50 29.16 0.67 -7.48
CA GLN A 50 30.19 1.41 -6.76
C GLN A 50 31.56 0.72 -6.78
N ALA A 51 31.59 -0.61 -6.64
CA ALA A 51 32.84 -1.37 -6.68
C ALA A 51 33.50 -1.35 -8.07
N ASN A 52 32.70 -1.28 -9.13
CA ASN A 52 33.16 -1.21 -10.51
C ASN A 52 33.44 0.23 -11.00
N ALA A 53 33.21 1.25 -10.17
CA ALA A 53 33.39 2.64 -10.57
C ALA A 53 34.88 2.99 -10.72
N GLU A 54 35.22 3.72 -11.78
CA GLU A 54 36.56 4.25 -11.99
C GLU A 54 36.95 5.20 -10.86
N GLN A 55 37.99 4.87 -10.10
CA GLN A 55 38.44 5.68 -8.98
C GLN A 55 39.05 7.00 -9.47
N ASP A 56 39.76 7.01 -10.61
CA ASP A 56 40.47 8.19 -11.11
C ASP A 56 39.63 9.11 -12.02
N ALA A 57 38.32 8.84 -12.13
CA ALA A 57 37.43 9.69 -12.90
C ALA A 57 37.34 11.12 -12.31
N ARG A 58 37.51 12.13 -13.17
CA ARG A 58 37.44 13.55 -12.79
C ARG A 58 36.07 13.93 -12.19
N ILE A 59 35.01 13.27 -12.62
CA ILE A 59 33.65 13.42 -12.09
C ILE A 59 33.21 12.06 -11.56
N ARG A 60 32.91 12.00 -10.26
CA ARG A 60 32.49 10.77 -9.58
C ARG A 60 30.99 10.77 -9.33
N PHE A 61 30.34 9.63 -9.58
CA PHE A 61 28.95 9.43 -9.20
C PHE A 61 28.81 9.35 -7.68
N ARG A 62 27.82 10.05 -7.11
CA ARG A 62 27.59 10.16 -5.66
C ARG A 62 26.70 9.04 -5.15
N TYR A 63 27.28 7.85 -4.99
CA TYR A 63 26.59 6.66 -4.47
C TYR A 63 26.03 6.85 -3.05
N ASP A 64 26.66 7.72 -2.25
CA ASP A 64 26.18 8.14 -0.94
C ASP A 64 24.83 8.87 -1.02
N TRP A 65 24.68 9.79 -1.99
CA TRP A 65 23.43 10.51 -2.22
C TRP A 65 22.33 9.59 -2.73
N LEU A 66 22.64 8.70 -3.67
CA LEU A 66 21.68 7.73 -4.17
C LEU A 66 21.10 6.85 -3.05
N ARG A 67 21.96 6.35 -2.14
CA ARG A 67 21.51 5.57 -0.97
C ARG A 67 20.65 6.39 -0.02
N GLN A 68 21.00 7.66 0.18
CA GLN A 68 20.21 8.56 1.02
C GLN A 68 18.82 8.81 0.42
N ASP A 69 18.72 8.97 -0.89
CA ASP A 69 17.44 9.14 -1.59
C ASP A 69 16.58 7.88 -1.47
N PHE A 70 17.17 6.70 -1.66
CA PHE A 70 16.48 5.42 -1.49
C PHE A 70 15.94 5.25 -0.07
N LYS A 71 16.73 5.67 0.93
CA LYS A 71 16.29 5.68 2.33
C LYS A 71 15.11 6.63 2.51
N GLN A 72 15.18 7.86 2.01
CA GLN A 72 14.09 8.84 2.12
C GLN A 72 12.80 8.36 1.46
N ILE A 73 12.88 7.75 0.28
CA ILE A 73 11.71 7.18 -0.42
C ILE A 73 11.09 6.06 0.40
N LYS A 74 11.90 5.11 0.88
CA LYS A 74 11.41 3.99 1.72
C LYS A 74 10.77 4.50 3.01
N ASP A 75 11.41 5.45 3.68
CA ASP A 75 10.90 6.05 4.91
C ASP A 75 9.57 6.78 4.67
N GLY A 76 9.45 7.52 3.56
CA GLY A 76 8.21 8.20 3.16
C GLY A 76 7.06 7.23 2.89
N ILE A 77 7.33 6.15 2.14
CA ILE A 77 6.32 5.11 1.88
C ILE A 77 5.93 4.39 3.18
N GLN A 78 6.91 4.05 4.02
CA GLN A 78 6.66 3.37 5.29
C GLN A 78 5.85 4.24 6.25
N SER A 79 6.14 5.55 6.30
CA SER A 79 5.39 6.52 7.08
C SER A 79 3.93 6.61 6.59
N HIS A 80 3.70 6.60 5.28
CA HIS A 80 2.37 6.56 4.70
C HIS A 80 1.61 5.28 5.08
N ILE A 81 2.23 4.11 4.93
CA ILE A 81 1.65 2.80 5.30
C ILE A 81 1.30 2.73 6.80
N ASN A 82 2.11 3.35 7.66
CA ASN A 82 1.96 3.32 9.12
C ASN A 82 1.00 4.40 9.66
N SER A 83 0.59 5.36 8.83
CA SER A 83 -0.31 6.42 9.26
C SER A 83 -1.66 5.81 9.69
N PRO A 84 -2.17 6.11 10.91
CA PRO A 84 -3.40 5.50 11.40
C PRO A 84 -4.59 5.85 10.50
N ARG A 85 -5.15 4.86 9.80
CA ARG A 85 -6.48 5.00 9.16
C ARG A 85 -7.56 4.58 10.15
N ALA A 86 -8.55 5.45 10.32
CA ALA A 86 -9.74 5.22 11.13
C ALA A 86 -10.45 3.94 10.69
N GLN A 87 -10.50 2.94 11.57
CA GLN A 87 -11.16 1.67 11.30
C GLN A 87 -12.51 1.64 12.01
N PRO A 88 -13.51 0.97 11.44
CA PRO A 88 -14.26 0.04 12.28
C PRO A 88 -14.15 -1.37 11.72
N ARG A 89 -13.53 -2.27 12.49
CA ARG A 89 -13.73 -3.71 12.32
C ARG A 89 -14.93 -4.12 13.17
N SER A 90 -15.96 -4.69 12.55
CA SER A 90 -16.80 -5.67 13.23
C SER A 90 -17.27 -6.73 12.25
N PHE A 91 -16.82 -7.96 12.45
CA PHE A 91 -17.35 -9.13 11.77
C PHE A 91 -18.59 -9.63 12.55
N PRO A 92 -19.72 -9.96 11.90
CA PRO A 92 -20.86 -10.58 12.57
C PRO A 92 -20.50 -12.00 13.04
N PRO A 93 -21.06 -12.49 14.16
CA PRO A 93 -20.76 -13.84 14.64
C PRO A 93 -21.18 -14.89 13.62
N LEU A 94 -20.29 -15.84 13.34
CA LEU A 94 -20.60 -17.00 12.51
C LEU A 94 -21.78 -17.74 13.12
N ARG A 95 -22.88 -17.87 12.38
CA ARG A 95 -24.07 -18.65 12.75
C ARG A 95 -23.66 -20.12 12.74
N GLY A 96 -23.16 -20.63 13.85
CA GLY A 96 -22.81 -22.04 13.98
C GLY A 96 -24.04 -22.93 13.81
N ASP A 97 -24.32 -23.35 12.59
CA ASP A 97 -24.81 -24.68 12.25
C ASP A 97 -24.63 -24.91 10.75
N TYR A 98 -23.55 -25.62 10.40
CA TYR A 98 -23.21 -25.97 9.01
C TYR A 98 -23.61 -27.40 8.66
N ARG A 99 -24.43 -28.07 9.49
CA ARG A 99 -24.93 -29.41 9.19
C ARG A 99 -26.41 -29.52 9.52
N ARG A 100 -27.23 -29.46 8.48
CA ARG A 100 -28.40 -30.33 8.37
C ARG A 100 -28.30 -31.14 7.10
#